data_AF-A0A6G3SD78-F1
#
_entry.id   AF-A0A6G3SD78-F1
#
_cell.length_a   1.000
_cell.length_b   1.000
_cell.length_c   1.000
_cell.angle_alpha   90.00
_cell.angle_beta   90.00
_cell.angle_gamma   90.00
#
_symmetry.space_group_name_H-M   'P 1'
#
loop_
_entity.id
_entity.type
_entity.pdbx_description
1 polymer ?
#
loop_
_entity_poly.entity_id
_entity_poly.type
_entity_poly.pdbx_seq_one_letter_code
_entity_poly.pdbx_strand_id
1 'polypeptide(L)'
;MTLQHDDAHQDLVARLADAAHQVEIGPAPCQAIVSEGRRRQRRRRVTTVAAVLVAACATGVAVTSLQDTADRSGKVGPASRTPAPLAPHTQELATGRADGVPWSVSVDVWEPAKNEAGAARLYAAMNDREFPDTERGGGYPYRDLLDEGWFFARARTGDKNWFPSDGPLPVKPTSRGHVESTWVRLKGEGADSWLVFGHTAPDVRGVVCTWSNGATTKVQPPVLHTIKGTDSRFFVVPVPKGGGPKSATATPECRSNS
;
A
#
# COMPACT_ATOMS: atom_id res chain seq x y z
N MET A 1 26.90 22.16 56.43
CA MET A 1 26.28 23.01 55.39
C MET A 1 25.71 22.08 54.33
N THR A 2 24.58 21.43 54.63
CA THR A 2 23.99 20.33 53.83
C THR A 2 22.46 20.32 53.85
N LEU A 3 21.82 21.28 54.51
CA LEU A 3 20.35 21.34 54.67
C LEU A 3 19.62 22.05 53.52
N GLN A 4 20.34 22.64 52.56
CA GLN A 4 19.73 23.53 51.56
C GLN A 4 19.40 22.85 50.23
N HIS A 5 19.80 21.58 50.03
CA HIS A 5 19.61 20.86 48.76
C HIS A 5 18.39 19.91 48.77
N ASP A 6 17.96 19.45 49.95
CA ASP A 6 16.79 18.57 50.09
C ASP A 6 15.46 19.35 49.95
N ASP A 7 15.38 20.57 50.50
CA ASP A 7 14.18 21.40 50.44
C ASP A 7 13.82 21.82 49.00
N ALA A 8 14.82 22.05 48.15
CA ALA A 8 14.62 22.39 46.74
C ALA A 8 14.11 21.20 45.92
N HIS A 9 14.51 19.97 46.29
CA HIS A 9 14.07 18.75 45.63
C HIS A 9 12.62 18.40 46.01
N GLN A 10 12.22 18.61 47.26
CA GLN A 10 10.85 18.36 47.70
C GLN A 10 9.86 19.38 47.13
N ASP A 11 10.23 20.66 47.01
CA ASP A 11 9.36 21.67 46.38
C ASP A 11 9.15 21.42 44.87
N LEU A 12 10.16 20.87 44.18
CA LEU A 12 10.04 20.49 42.77
C LEU A 12 9.12 19.28 42.56
N VAL A 13 9.21 18.27 43.43
CA VAL A 13 8.34 17.08 43.38
C VAL A 13 6.89 17.44 43.73
N ALA A 14 6.67 18.34 44.70
CA ALA A 14 5.34 18.83 45.05
C ALA A 14 4.69 19.61 43.89
N ARG A 15 5.46 20.48 43.20
CA ARG A 15 4.96 21.24 42.04
C ARG A 15 4.68 20.36 40.82
N LEU A 16 5.42 19.27 40.63
CA LEU A 16 5.15 18.29 39.57
C LEU A 16 3.91 17.44 39.88
N ALA A 17 3.67 17.11 41.15
CA ALA A 17 2.48 16.37 41.57
C ALA A 17 1.20 17.21 41.39
N ASP A 18 1.26 18.51 41.69
CA ASP A 18 0.12 19.42 41.53
C ASP A 18 -0.18 19.71 40.04
N ALA A 19 0.86 19.75 39.19
CA ALA A 19 0.70 19.89 37.74
C ALA A 19 0.10 18.64 37.05
N ALA A 20 0.22 17.46 37.66
CA ALA A 20 -0.34 16.23 37.12
C ALA A 20 -1.82 16.03 37.47
N HIS A 21 -2.32 16.66 38.54
CA HIS A 21 -3.69 16.49 39.02
C HIS A 21 -4.73 17.40 38.34
N GLN A 22 -4.31 18.38 37.53
CA GLN A 22 -5.21 19.29 36.80
C GLN A 22 -5.42 18.92 35.33
N VAL A 23 -4.94 17.77 34.86
CA VAL A 23 -5.18 17.34 33.49
C VAL A 23 -6.40 16.41 33.45
N GLU A 24 -7.59 16.99 33.39
CA GLU A 24 -8.78 16.25 32.92
C GLU A 24 -8.58 15.88 31.44
N ILE A 25 -8.15 14.65 31.19
CA ILE A 25 -8.08 14.07 29.85
C ILE A 25 -9.52 13.71 29.45
N GLY A 26 -10.23 14.68 28.87
CA GLY A 26 -11.49 14.43 28.18
C GLY A 26 -11.30 13.42 27.04
N PRO A 27 -12.36 12.70 26.63
CA PRO A 27 -12.27 11.70 25.56
C PRO A 27 -11.68 12.32 24.29
N ALA A 28 -10.58 11.74 23.82
CA ALA A 28 -9.85 12.26 22.65
C ALA A 28 -10.78 12.32 21.43
N PRO A 29 -10.79 13.44 20.68
CA PRO A 29 -11.67 13.62 19.52
C PRO A 29 -11.12 12.81 18.33
N CYS A 30 -11.32 11.49 18.34
CA CYS A 30 -10.88 10.59 17.27
C CYS A 30 -11.45 11.01 15.89
N GLN A 31 -12.62 11.65 15.87
CA GLN A 31 -13.29 12.15 14.67
C GLN A 31 -12.52 13.32 14.00
N ALA A 32 -11.85 14.17 14.78
CA ALA A 32 -11.10 15.30 14.23
C ALA A 32 -9.82 14.85 13.51
N ILE A 33 -9.15 13.81 14.02
CA ILE A 33 -7.88 13.30 13.48
C ILE A 33 -8.10 12.57 12.13
N VAL A 34 -9.20 11.84 11.98
CA VAL A 34 -9.55 11.18 10.71
C VAL A 34 -9.87 12.22 9.60
N SER A 35 -10.41 13.37 9.97
CA SER A 35 -10.74 14.43 9.02
C SER A 35 -9.51 15.18 8.48
N GLU A 36 -8.45 15.35 9.28
CA GLU A 36 -7.23 16.05 8.85
C GLU A 36 -6.39 15.23 7.86
N GLY A 37 -6.33 13.90 8.02
CA GLY A 37 -5.69 13.00 7.06
C GLY A 37 -6.32 13.05 5.67
N ARG A 38 -7.67 13.10 5.61
CA ARG A 38 -8.45 13.28 4.37
C ARG A 38 -8.22 14.64 3.71
N ARG A 39 -7.95 15.70 4.47
CA ARG A 39 -7.74 17.07 3.95
C ARG A 39 -6.43 17.22 3.17
N ARG A 40 -5.37 16.46 3.53
CA ARG A 40 -4.11 16.45 2.77
C ARG A 40 -4.27 15.80 1.39
N GLN A 41 -5.14 14.81 1.25
CA GLN A 41 -5.42 14.17 -0.03
C GLN A 41 -6.29 15.04 -0.96
N ARG A 42 -7.26 15.80 -0.43
CA ARG A 42 -8.15 16.62 -1.26
C ARG A 42 -7.51 17.88 -1.86
N ARG A 43 -6.42 18.41 -1.30
CA ARG A 43 -5.74 19.60 -1.84
C ARG A 43 -5.03 19.36 -3.19
N ARG A 44 -4.88 18.11 -3.65
CA ARG A 44 -4.28 17.78 -4.95
C ARG A 44 -5.28 17.70 -6.12
N ARG A 45 -6.59 17.88 -5.88
CA ARG A 45 -7.62 17.72 -6.93
C ARG A 45 -8.54 18.95 -7.02
N VAL A 46 -8.00 20.10 -7.43
CA VAL A 46 -8.82 21.22 -7.92
C VAL A 46 -8.10 21.88 -9.10
N THR A 47 -8.37 21.43 -10.33
CA THR A 47 -8.57 22.35 -11.47
C THR A 47 -9.26 21.64 -12.64
N THR A 48 -10.36 22.26 -13.08
CA THR A 48 -10.99 22.24 -14.41
C THR A 48 -11.77 20.99 -14.86
N VAL A 49 -13.08 21.01 -14.60
CA VAL A 49 -14.08 20.23 -15.34
C VAL A 49 -14.61 21.09 -16.49
N ALA A 50 -14.45 20.62 -17.72
CA ALA A 50 -15.27 21.04 -18.86
C ALA A 50 -15.93 19.78 -19.42
N ALA A 51 -17.26 19.70 -19.30
CA ALA A 51 -18.05 18.57 -19.74
C ALA A 51 -18.38 18.70 -21.24
N VAL A 52 -18.18 17.62 -22.00
CA VAL A 52 -18.73 17.46 -23.35
C VAL A 52 -19.60 16.21 -23.34
N LEU A 53 -20.90 16.41 -23.44
CA LEU A 53 -21.91 15.37 -23.68
C LEU A 53 -21.92 15.03 -25.17
N VAL A 54 -21.69 13.75 -25.52
CA VAL A 54 -22.05 13.23 -26.85
C VAL A 54 -23.05 12.10 -26.67
N ALA A 55 -24.29 12.38 -27.07
CA ALA A 55 -25.35 11.41 -27.23
C ALA A 55 -25.09 10.59 -28.50
N ALA A 56 -24.95 9.27 -28.37
CA ALA A 56 -24.93 8.36 -29.51
C ALA A 56 -26.34 7.82 -29.75
N CYS A 57 -26.96 8.26 -30.84
CA CYS A 57 -28.23 7.73 -31.32
C CYS A 57 -28.06 6.28 -31.81
N ALA A 58 -28.78 5.34 -31.19
CA ALA A 58 -28.95 4.01 -31.72
C ALA A 58 -30.19 3.97 -32.61
N THR A 59 -30.00 3.87 -33.93
CA THR A 59 -31.05 3.45 -34.87
C THR A 59 -30.66 2.12 -35.49
N GLY A 60 -31.31 1.05 -35.04
CA GLY A 60 -31.23 -0.26 -35.65
C GLY A 60 -32.57 -0.96 -35.51
N VAL A 61 -33.45 -0.78 -36.51
CA VAL A 61 -34.74 -1.47 -36.60
C VAL A 61 -34.70 -2.50 -37.73
N ALA A 62 -34.92 -3.74 -37.31
CA ALA A 62 -35.62 -4.87 -37.93
C ALA A 62 -35.27 -5.39 -39.34
N VAL A 63 -34.75 -6.63 -39.31
CA VAL A 63 -35.10 -7.83 -40.10
C VAL A 63 -36.11 -7.68 -41.25
N THR A 64 -35.66 -8.10 -42.44
CA THR A 64 -36.52 -8.78 -43.42
C THR A 64 -35.80 -10.04 -43.92
N SER A 65 -36.54 -11.14 -43.88
CA SER A 65 -36.19 -12.45 -44.43
C SER A 65 -36.54 -12.51 -45.91
N LEU A 66 -35.63 -13.03 -46.74
CA LEU A 66 -36.02 -13.69 -47.98
C LEU A 66 -34.99 -14.79 -48.29
N GLN A 67 -35.48 -16.02 -48.39
CA GLN A 67 -34.71 -17.17 -48.86
C GLN A 67 -34.54 -17.04 -50.38
N ASP A 68 -33.31 -17.15 -50.88
CA ASP A 68 -33.08 -17.88 -52.12
C ASP A 68 -31.66 -18.46 -52.18
N THR A 69 -31.61 -19.60 -52.83
CA THR A 69 -30.51 -20.54 -53.08
C THR A 69 -29.31 -19.91 -53.79
N ALA A 70 -28.10 -20.18 -53.31
CA ALA A 70 -26.87 -20.42 -54.09
C ALA A 70 -25.64 -20.46 -53.17
N ASP A 71 -24.73 -21.39 -53.49
CA ASP A 71 -23.40 -21.54 -52.93
C ASP A 71 -22.70 -20.23 -52.57
N ARG A 72 -22.39 -20.09 -51.27
CA ARG A 72 -21.27 -19.26 -50.83
C ARG A 72 -20.81 -19.73 -49.46
N SER A 73 -19.63 -20.34 -49.48
CA SER A 73 -18.67 -20.47 -48.38
C SER A 73 -18.98 -19.48 -47.25
N GLY A 74 -19.70 -19.98 -46.23
CA GLY A 74 -19.97 -19.23 -45.02
C GLY A 74 -18.65 -19.03 -44.31
N LYS A 75 -18.07 -17.84 -44.45
CA LYS A 75 -16.97 -17.38 -43.59
C LYS A 75 -17.43 -17.56 -42.14
N VAL A 76 -16.93 -18.61 -41.51
CA VAL A 76 -16.94 -18.72 -40.05
C VAL A 76 -16.23 -17.47 -39.55
N GLY A 77 -17.00 -16.52 -39.01
CA GLY A 77 -16.45 -15.35 -38.35
C GLY A 77 -15.47 -15.81 -37.27
N PRO A 78 -14.34 -15.11 -37.05
CA PRO A 78 -13.37 -15.53 -36.06
C PRO A 78 -14.09 -15.70 -34.73
N ALA A 79 -13.97 -16.89 -34.13
CA ALA A 79 -14.47 -17.16 -32.80
C ALA A 79 -14.01 -16.03 -31.89
N SER A 80 -14.97 -15.40 -31.20
CA SER A 80 -14.68 -14.34 -30.22
C SER A 80 -13.74 -14.94 -29.18
N ARG A 81 -12.44 -14.68 -29.31
CA ARG A 81 -11.44 -15.24 -28.42
C ARG A 81 -11.58 -14.50 -27.11
N THR A 82 -12.16 -15.16 -26.11
CA THR A 82 -12.23 -14.63 -24.75
C THR A 82 -10.81 -14.17 -24.36
N PRO A 83 -10.63 -12.89 -23.98
CA PRO A 83 -9.33 -12.40 -23.55
C PRO A 83 -8.81 -13.24 -22.38
N ALA A 84 -7.52 -13.54 -22.38
CA ALA A 84 -6.91 -14.30 -21.28
C ALA A 84 -7.16 -13.61 -19.93
N PRO A 85 -7.34 -14.37 -18.83
CA PRO A 85 -7.43 -13.83 -17.49
C PRO A 85 -6.20 -12.97 -17.16
N LEU A 86 -6.44 -11.81 -16.56
CA LEU A 86 -5.36 -10.96 -16.04
C LEU A 86 -4.95 -11.50 -14.67
N ALA A 87 -3.64 -11.60 -14.43
CA ALA A 87 -3.08 -12.08 -13.18
C ALA A 87 -1.86 -11.23 -12.79
N PRO A 88 -1.59 -11.05 -11.49
CA PRO A 88 -0.43 -10.31 -11.03
C PRO A 88 0.85 -11.15 -11.17
N HIS A 89 1.99 -10.46 -11.12
CA HIS A 89 3.27 -11.10 -10.81
C HIS A 89 3.41 -11.20 -9.30
N THR A 90 3.27 -12.41 -8.77
CA THR A 90 3.44 -12.67 -7.34
C THR A 90 4.89 -13.03 -7.03
N GLN A 91 5.45 -12.42 -5.98
CA GLN A 91 6.78 -12.75 -5.48
C GLN A 91 6.78 -12.80 -3.95
N GLU A 92 7.36 -13.85 -3.38
CA GLU A 92 7.67 -13.91 -1.95
C GLU A 92 8.94 -13.08 -1.67
N LEU A 93 8.83 -12.12 -0.73
CA LEU A 93 9.92 -11.22 -0.37
C LEU A 93 10.70 -11.73 0.84
N ALA A 94 10.00 -12.30 1.82
CA ALA A 94 10.64 -12.80 3.03
C ALA A 94 9.80 -13.86 3.71
N THR A 95 10.49 -14.76 4.42
CA THR A 95 9.89 -15.74 5.33
C THR A 95 10.69 -15.78 6.63
N GLY A 96 10.06 -16.30 7.68
CA GLY A 96 10.75 -16.52 8.94
C GLY A 96 9.86 -17.16 9.98
N ARG A 97 10.30 -17.07 11.23
CA ARG A 97 9.52 -17.47 12.40
C ARG A 97 9.49 -16.35 13.42
N ALA A 98 8.34 -16.17 14.07
CA ALA A 98 8.15 -15.30 15.21
C ALA A 98 7.52 -16.16 16.32
N ASP A 99 8.22 -16.29 17.45
CA ASP A 99 7.78 -17.13 18.58
C ASP A 99 7.41 -18.57 18.16
N GLY A 100 8.20 -19.13 17.22
CA GLY A 100 8.00 -20.47 16.65
C GLY A 100 6.97 -20.55 15.52
N VAL A 101 6.12 -19.55 15.35
CA VAL A 101 5.09 -19.49 14.31
C VAL A 101 5.69 -19.02 12.98
N PRO A 102 5.51 -19.76 11.87
CA PRO A 102 6.01 -19.35 10.57
C PRO A 102 5.25 -18.13 10.05
N TRP A 103 5.98 -17.20 9.44
CA TRP A 103 5.43 -16.05 8.74
C TRP A 103 6.03 -15.92 7.34
N SER A 104 5.28 -15.30 6.44
CA SER A 104 5.74 -14.92 5.10
C SER A 104 5.17 -13.57 4.69
N VAL A 105 5.89 -12.87 3.83
CA VAL A 105 5.42 -11.66 3.16
C VAL A 105 5.66 -11.81 1.67
N SER A 106 4.59 -11.64 0.90
CA SER A 106 4.62 -11.62 -0.56
C SER A 106 4.06 -10.31 -1.08
N VAL A 107 4.26 -10.08 -2.36
CA VAL A 107 3.70 -8.93 -3.07
C VAL A 107 3.19 -9.38 -4.43
N ASP A 108 2.07 -8.79 -4.83
CA ASP A 108 1.42 -9.02 -6.10
C ASP A 108 1.47 -7.71 -6.88
N VAL A 109 2.15 -7.73 -8.02
CA VAL A 109 2.33 -6.57 -8.90
C VAL A 109 1.41 -6.70 -10.11
N TRP A 110 0.51 -5.74 -10.25
CA TRP A 110 -0.39 -5.59 -11.38
C TRP A 110 0.15 -4.50 -12.30
N GLU A 111 0.59 -4.90 -13.51
CA GLU A 111 1.16 -3.97 -14.49
C GLU A 111 0.17 -2.88 -14.93
N PRO A 112 0.65 -1.69 -15.31
CA PRO A 112 -0.19 -0.64 -15.87
C PRO A 112 -0.96 -1.13 -17.11
N ALA A 113 -2.23 -0.76 -17.17
CA ALA A 113 -3.10 -1.00 -18.30
C ALA A 113 -2.81 -0.02 -19.44
N LYS A 114 -2.68 -0.53 -20.66
CA LYS A 114 -2.35 0.31 -21.85
C LYS A 114 -3.48 1.26 -22.28
N ASN A 115 -4.71 1.05 -21.80
CA ASN A 115 -5.90 1.82 -22.16
C ASN A 115 -7.03 1.61 -21.15
N GLU A 116 -8.08 2.43 -21.24
CA GLU A 116 -9.20 2.44 -20.29
C GLU A 116 -9.94 1.09 -20.21
N ALA A 117 -10.13 0.42 -21.35
CA ALA A 117 -10.74 -0.91 -21.39
C ALA A 117 -9.87 -1.95 -20.65
N GLY A 118 -8.54 -1.85 -20.79
CA GLY A 118 -7.58 -2.64 -20.02
C GLY A 118 -7.65 -2.34 -18.52
N ALA A 119 -7.75 -1.07 -18.14
CA ALA A 119 -7.86 -0.65 -16.75
C ALA A 119 -9.15 -1.18 -16.10
N ALA A 120 -10.26 -1.17 -16.84
CA ALA A 120 -11.53 -1.77 -16.40
C ALA A 120 -11.38 -3.26 -16.09
N ARG A 121 -10.74 -4.00 -17.01
CA ARG A 121 -10.51 -5.44 -16.84
C ARG A 121 -9.55 -5.74 -15.70
N LEU A 122 -8.49 -4.92 -15.56
CA LEU A 122 -7.51 -5.06 -14.49
C LEU A 122 -8.17 -4.83 -13.13
N TYR A 123 -8.98 -3.77 -13.03
CA TYR A 123 -9.75 -3.47 -11.83
C TYR A 123 -10.70 -4.61 -11.45
N ALA A 124 -11.46 -5.13 -12.41
CA ALA A 124 -12.34 -6.28 -12.17
C ALA A 124 -11.55 -7.51 -11.66
N ALA A 125 -10.41 -7.82 -12.29
CA ALA A 125 -9.56 -8.94 -11.89
C ALA A 125 -8.96 -8.76 -10.48
N MET A 126 -8.56 -7.54 -10.11
CA MET A 126 -8.12 -7.23 -8.74
C MET A 126 -9.26 -7.36 -7.73
N ASN A 127 -10.46 -6.88 -8.09
CA ASN A 127 -11.63 -6.96 -7.20
C ASN A 127 -12.06 -8.40 -6.91
N ASP A 128 -12.05 -9.25 -7.94
CA ASP A 128 -12.40 -10.66 -7.79
C ASP A 128 -11.40 -11.43 -6.92
N ARG A 129 -10.15 -10.97 -6.83
CA ARG A 129 -9.06 -11.68 -6.13
C ARG A 129 -8.73 -11.10 -4.76
N GLU A 130 -8.61 -9.78 -4.65
CA GLU A 130 -7.92 -9.11 -3.53
C GLU A 130 -8.83 -8.16 -2.75
N PHE A 131 -10.01 -7.82 -3.28
CA PHE A 131 -10.95 -6.84 -2.73
C PHE A 131 -10.23 -5.55 -2.24
N PRO A 132 -9.81 -4.66 -3.15
CA PRO A 132 -9.38 -3.33 -2.74
C PRO A 132 -10.58 -2.68 -2.05
N ASP A 133 -10.48 -2.46 -0.74
CA ASP A 133 -11.51 -1.82 0.06
C ASP A 133 -12.00 -0.54 -0.64
N THR A 134 -13.21 -0.61 -1.19
CA THR A 134 -13.81 0.47 -1.99
C THR A 134 -14.07 1.73 -1.16
N GLU A 135 -14.01 1.64 0.18
CA GLU A 135 -14.13 2.78 1.09
C GLU A 135 -12.78 3.45 1.40
N ARG A 136 -11.65 2.73 1.22
CA ARG A 136 -10.28 3.25 1.37
C ARG A 136 -9.80 4.05 0.15
N GLY A 137 -10.30 3.71 -1.04
CA GLY A 137 -9.95 4.37 -2.30
C GLY A 137 -10.83 5.56 -2.63
N GLY A 138 -10.34 6.78 -2.41
CA GLY A 138 -11.03 8.01 -2.80
C GLY A 138 -11.24 8.12 -4.32
N GLY A 139 -12.35 7.57 -4.82
CA GLY A 139 -12.90 7.80 -6.16
C GLY A 139 -12.09 7.17 -7.30
N TYR A 140 -12.76 6.32 -8.08
CA TYR A 140 -12.39 5.83 -9.42
C TYR A 140 -10.87 5.66 -9.70
N PRO A 141 -10.27 4.49 -9.42
CA PRO A 141 -8.84 4.20 -9.60
C PRO A 141 -8.40 4.00 -11.07
N TYR A 142 -9.30 4.19 -12.05
CA TYR A 142 -9.02 3.86 -13.45
C TYR A 142 -7.77 4.56 -14.00
N ARG A 143 -7.55 5.82 -13.63
CA ARG A 143 -6.43 6.61 -14.16
C ARG A 143 -5.09 6.14 -13.62
N ASP A 144 -5.04 5.81 -12.34
CA ASP A 144 -3.82 5.33 -11.68
C ASP A 144 -3.42 3.96 -12.29
N LEU A 145 -4.39 3.16 -12.70
CA LEU A 145 -4.12 1.90 -13.40
C LEU A 145 -3.60 2.06 -14.83
N LEU A 146 -3.80 3.19 -15.50
CA LEU A 146 -3.31 3.38 -16.88
C LEU A 146 -1.81 3.61 -16.93
N ASP A 147 -1.35 4.50 -16.06
CA ASP A 147 0.05 4.92 -16.06
C ASP A 147 0.85 4.15 -15.03
N GLU A 148 0.24 3.83 -13.88
CA GLU A 148 0.98 3.47 -12.68
C GLU A 148 0.87 1.98 -12.33
N GLY A 149 -0.23 1.30 -12.66
CA GLY A 149 -0.45 -0.06 -12.18
C GLY A 149 -0.68 -0.09 -10.67
N TRP A 150 -0.58 -1.26 -10.04
CA TRP A 150 -0.91 -1.42 -8.62
C TRP A 150 -0.09 -2.52 -7.95
N PHE A 151 0.11 -2.42 -6.64
CA PHE A 151 0.63 -3.54 -5.85
C PHE A 151 -0.26 -3.85 -4.64
N PHE A 152 -0.25 -5.11 -4.23
CA PHE A 152 -0.76 -5.57 -2.94
C PHE A 152 0.35 -6.30 -2.21
N ALA A 153 0.71 -5.83 -1.02
CA ALA A 153 1.54 -6.60 -0.10
C ALA A 153 0.64 -7.50 0.74
N ARG A 154 1.00 -8.79 0.83
CA ARG A 154 0.29 -9.78 1.66
C ARG A 154 1.23 -10.30 2.72
N ALA A 155 0.78 -10.29 3.98
CA ALA A 155 1.49 -10.91 5.09
C ALA A 155 0.68 -12.11 5.61
N ARG A 156 1.39 -13.16 6.00
CA ARG A 156 0.84 -14.37 6.60
C ARG A 156 1.56 -14.70 7.89
N THR A 157 0.83 -15.18 8.90
CA THR A 157 1.40 -15.75 10.13
C THR A 157 0.51 -16.91 10.55
N GLY A 158 1.05 -18.14 10.53
CA GLY A 158 0.23 -19.35 10.59
C GLY A 158 -0.86 -19.31 9.52
N ASP A 159 -2.12 -19.52 9.91
CA ASP A 159 -3.27 -19.51 8.99
C ASP A 159 -3.88 -18.12 8.76
N LYS A 160 -3.37 -17.09 9.45
CA LYS A 160 -3.88 -15.72 9.31
C LYS A 160 -3.18 -15.01 8.17
N ASN A 161 -3.96 -14.40 7.28
CA ASN A 161 -3.47 -13.49 6.24
C ASN A 161 -4.02 -12.07 6.45
N TRP A 162 -3.32 -11.07 5.94
CA TRP A 162 -3.79 -9.69 5.86
C TRP A 162 -2.96 -8.89 4.86
N PHE A 163 -3.45 -7.70 4.50
CA PHE A 163 -2.79 -6.77 3.59
C PHE A 163 -2.13 -5.64 4.40
N PRO A 164 -0.81 -5.68 4.65
CA PRO A 164 -0.11 -4.59 5.33
C PRO A 164 -0.11 -3.28 4.55
N SER A 165 -0.12 -3.34 3.22
CA SER A 165 -0.03 -2.17 2.36
C SER A 165 -0.49 -2.51 0.95
N ASP A 166 -1.08 -1.53 0.27
CA ASP A 166 -1.41 -1.56 -1.14
C ASP A 166 -1.38 -0.13 -1.70
N GLY A 167 -1.30 0.00 -3.01
CA GLY A 167 -1.25 1.31 -3.63
C GLY A 167 -0.85 1.27 -5.10
N PRO A 168 -0.88 2.44 -5.78
CA PRO A 168 -0.32 2.55 -7.12
C PRO A 168 1.16 2.14 -7.09
N LEU A 169 1.68 1.57 -8.17
CA LEU A 169 3.13 1.39 -8.22
C LEU A 169 3.78 2.79 -8.23
N PRO A 170 4.98 2.93 -7.66
CA PRO A 170 5.71 4.20 -7.68
C PRO A 170 6.10 4.58 -9.12
N VAL A 171 5.19 5.22 -9.85
CA VAL A 171 5.40 5.51 -11.25
C VAL A 171 5.75 6.96 -11.43
N LYS A 172 7.04 7.23 -11.23
CA LYS A 172 7.90 8.13 -12.01
C LYS A 172 9.15 8.48 -11.19
N PRO A 173 10.26 8.89 -11.84
CA PRO A 173 11.51 9.30 -11.18
C PRO A 173 11.41 10.63 -10.42
N THR A 174 10.25 11.01 -9.89
CA THR A 174 10.07 12.34 -9.29
C THR A 174 10.74 12.50 -7.94
N SER A 175 11.38 11.44 -7.42
CA SER A 175 12.21 11.53 -6.22
C SER A 175 13.31 10.49 -6.31
N ARG A 176 14.44 10.85 -6.96
CA ARG A 176 15.71 10.11 -6.85
C ARG A 176 15.93 9.70 -5.39
N GLY A 177 16.26 8.45 -5.13
CA GLY A 177 16.48 7.97 -3.77
C GLY A 177 15.22 7.77 -2.91
N HIS A 178 14.01 7.80 -3.48
CA HIS A 178 12.78 7.65 -2.70
C HIS A 178 12.67 6.27 -2.06
N VAL A 179 12.27 6.27 -0.78
CA VAL A 179 11.96 5.08 0.02
C VAL A 179 10.68 5.37 0.78
N GLU A 180 9.70 4.48 0.63
CA GLU A 180 8.49 4.46 1.45
C GLU A 180 8.46 3.16 2.26
N SER A 181 8.01 3.25 3.51
CA SER A 181 7.97 2.11 4.42
C SER A 181 6.83 2.23 5.44
N THR A 182 6.35 1.07 5.88
CA THR A 182 5.30 0.96 6.90
C THR A 182 5.60 -0.16 7.87
N TRP A 183 5.11 -0.02 9.10
CA TRP A 183 5.20 -1.08 10.10
C TRP A 183 4.17 -2.16 9.84
N VAL A 184 4.57 -3.40 10.00
CA VAL A 184 3.71 -4.58 9.87
C VAL A 184 3.78 -5.36 11.17
N ARG A 185 2.69 -5.34 11.94
CA ARG A 185 2.58 -6.19 13.13
C ARG A 185 2.24 -7.61 12.69
N LEU A 186 3.06 -8.58 13.08
CA LEU A 186 2.69 -9.98 12.88
C LEU A 186 1.50 -10.32 13.78
N LYS A 187 0.48 -10.95 13.21
CA LYS A 187 -0.73 -11.33 13.95
C LYS A 187 -0.58 -12.75 14.49
N GLY A 188 -0.66 -12.94 15.80
CA GLY A 188 -0.55 -14.26 16.44
C GLY A 188 -0.56 -14.16 17.95
N GLU A 189 -0.84 -15.26 18.63
CA GLU A 189 -0.71 -15.34 20.10
C GLU A 189 0.77 -15.17 20.48
N GLY A 190 1.08 -14.25 21.38
CA GLY A 190 2.46 -13.91 21.77
C GLY A 190 3.25 -13.04 20.78
N ALA A 191 2.70 -12.73 19.59
CA ALA A 191 3.42 -11.98 18.56
C ALA A 191 3.50 -10.48 18.90
N ASP A 192 4.55 -10.09 19.61
CA ASP A 192 5.01 -8.70 19.69
C ASP A 192 6.12 -8.39 18.67
N SER A 193 6.21 -9.25 17.65
CA SER A 193 7.14 -9.11 16.54
C SER A 193 6.61 -8.16 15.48
N TRP A 194 7.47 -7.25 15.06
CA TRP A 194 7.20 -6.29 14.00
C TRP A 194 8.09 -6.58 12.79
N LEU A 195 7.58 -6.29 11.60
CA LEU A 195 8.34 -6.17 10.38
C LEU A 195 8.23 -4.73 9.88
N VAL A 196 9.14 -4.36 8.98
CA VAL A 196 8.96 -3.21 8.09
C VAL A 196 8.77 -3.76 6.68
N PHE A 197 7.68 -3.36 6.03
CA PHE A 197 7.52 -3.52 4.59
C PHE A 197 7.80 -2.17 3.94
N GLY A 198 8.50 -2.16 2.81
CA GLY A 198 8.73 -0.95 2.07
C GLY A 198 9.06 -1.18 0.61
N HIS A 199 9.04 -0.08 -0.13
CA HIS A 199 9.41 -0.05 -1.53
C HIS A 199 10.22 1.20 -1.84
N THR A 200 10.96 1.15 -2.95
CA THR A 200 11.92 2.19 -3.33
C THR A 200 11.82 2.54 -4.81
N ALA A 201 12.34 3.72 -5.15
CA ALA A 201 12.62 4.06 -6.53
C ALA A 201 13.68 3.10 -7.14
N PRO A 202 13.71 2.93 -8.48
CA PRO A 202 14.57 1.96 -9.16
C PRO A 202 16.08 2.22 -8.99
N ASP A 203 16.46 3.47 -8.74
CA ASP A 203 17.84 3.94 -8.58
C ASP A 203 18.43 3.67 -7.19
N VAL A 204 17.60 3.28 -6.22
CA VAL A 204 18.05 2.96 -4.85
C VAL A 204 18.80 1.62 -4.84
N ARG A 205 20.09 1.67 -4.49
CA ARG A 205 20.97 0.49 -4.42
C ARG A 205 20.92 -0.23 -3.08
N GLY A 206 20.54 0.46 -2.02
CA GLY A 206 20.32 -0.12 -0.71
C GLY A 206 19.51 0.80 0.19
N VAL A 207 18.99 0.24 1.27
CA VAL A 207 18.21 0.94 2.30
C VAL A 207 18.88 0.70 3.65
N VAL A 208 18.95 1.72 4.49
CA VAL A 208 19.32 1.59 5.90
C VAL A 208 18.10 1.90 6.74
N CYS A 209 17.64 0.94 7.53
CA CYS A 209 16.61 1.13 8.53
C CYS A 209 17.26 1.32 9.91
N THR A 210 16.90 2.40 10.59
CA THR A 210 17.36 2.73 11.94
C THR A 210 16.23 2.46 12.94
N TRP A 211 16.58 1.81 14.04
CA TRP A 211 15.63 1.34 15.03
C TRP A 211 15.65 2.19 16.29
N SER A 212 14.56 2.15 17.06
CA SER A 212 14.42 2.92 18.30
C SER A 212 15.44 2.56 19.38
N ASN A 213 15.98 1.33 19.34
CA ASN A 213 17.08 0.86 20.20
C ASN A 213 18.48 1.26 19.69
N GLY A 214 18.57 2.07 18.61
CA GLY A 214 19.82 2.52 18.01
C GLY A 214 20.49 1.50 17.08
N ALA A 215 19.97 0.27 16.97
CA ALA A 215 20.46 -0.69 15.99
C ALA A 215 20.15 -0.21 14.56
N THR A 216 20.87 -0.75 13.58
CA THR A 216 20.61 -0.50 12.17
C THR A 216 20.57 -1.80 11.39
N THR A 217 19.73 -1.85 10.36
CA THR A 217 19.70 -2.96 9.40
C THR A 217 19.91 -2.41 7.99
N LYS A 218 20.88 -2.97 7.27
CA LYS A 218 21.17 -2.64 5.88
C LYS A 218 20.46 -3.64 4.97
N VAL A 219 19.73 -3.13 3.99
CA VAL A 219 19.05 -3.89 2.94
C VAL A 219 19.73 -3.59 1.63
N GLN A 220 20.20 -4.62 0.95
CA GLN A 220 20.85 -4.56 -0.36
C GLN A 220 20.40 -5.79 -1.15
N PRO A 221 20.61 -5.84 -2.48
CA PRO A 221 20.47 -7.08 -3.22
C PRO A 221 21.23 -8.23 -2.53
N PRO A 222 20.65 -9.43 -2.42
CA PRO A 222 19.41 -9.87 -3.06
C PRO A 222 18.11 -9.64 -2.25
N VAL A 223 18.17 -9.02 -1.06
CA VAL A 223 17.00 -8.77 -0.18
C VAL A 223 16.17 -7.56 -0.63
N LEU A 224 16.76 -6.71 -1.48
CA LEU A 224 16.04 -5.67 -2.20
C LEU A 224 15.60 -6.24 -3.55
N HIS A 225 14.31 -6.57 -3.68
CA HIS A 225 13.76 -7.33 -4.79
C HIS A 225 13.21 -6.43 -5.89
N THR A 226 13.62 -6.66 -7.14
CA THR A 226 12.87 -6.20 -8.32
C THR A 226 11.87 -7.28 -8.71
N ILE A 227 10.63 -6.89 -8.94
CA ILE A 227 9.54 -7.81 -9.30
C ILE A 227 9.15 -7.54 -10.73
N LYS A 228 8.77 -8.58 -11.47
CA LYS A 228 8.27 -8.42 -12.83
C LYS A 228 7.06 -7.49 -12.85
N GLY A 229 7.02 -6.61 -13.86
CA GLY A 229 5.94 -5.65 -14.05
C GLY A 229 6.16 -4.29 -13.37
N THR A 230 7.29 -4.08 -12.70
CA THR A 230 7.69 -2.79 -12.14
C THR A 230 9.21 -2.64 -12.06
N ASP A 231 9.70 -1.40 -12.18
CA ASP A 231 11.11 -1.07 -11.91
C ASP A 231 11.35 -0.74 -10.42
N SER A 232 10.27 -0.54 -9.65
CA SER A 232 10.36 -0.35 -8.21
C SER A 232 10.95 -1.57 -7.52
N ARG A 233 11.60 -1.33 -6.39
CA ARG A 233 12.19 -2.40 -5.58
C ARG A 233 11.47 -2.51 -4.26
N PHE A 234 11.35 -3.73 -3.74
CA PHE A 234 10.59 -4.04 -2.53
C PHE A 234 11.48 -4.72 -1.52
N PHE A 235 11.19 -4.50 -0.25
CA PHE A 235 11.93 -5.12 0.84
C PHE A 235 11.05 -5.39 2.05
N VAL A 236 11.48 -6.37 2.84
CA VAL A 236 10.91 -6.69 4.14
C VAL A 236 12.05 -6.85 5.13
N VAL A 237 11.95 -6.21 6.29
CA VAL A 237 12.97 -6.27 7.33
C VAL A 237 12.34 -6.66 8.67
N PRO A 238 12.76 -7.77 9.30
CA PRO A 238 12.40 -8.07 10.67
C PRO A 238 12.95 -7.00 11.62
N VAL A 239 12.09 -6.52 12.51
CA VAL A 239 12.46 -5.49 13.49
C VAL A 239 13.21 -6.16 14.63
N PRO A 240 14.41 -5.68 15.01
CA PRO A 240 15.15 -6.27 16.11
C PRO A 240 14.39 -6.09 17.43
N LYS A 241 14.67 -6.98 18.39
CA LYS A 241 14.08 -6.93 19.73
C LYS A 241 14.30 -5.54 20.36
N GLY A 242 13.22 -4.94 20.85
CA GLY A 242 13.24 -3.58 21.43
C GLY A 242 13.39 -2.45 20.41
N GLY A 243 13.46 -2.75 19.10
CA GLY A 243 13.55 -1.77 18.02
C GLY A 243 12.21 -1.36 17.40
N GLY A 244 11.10 -1.82 17.99
CA GLY A 244 9.73 -1.58 17.54
C GLY A 244 9.32 -0.10 17.51
N PRO A 245 8.15 0.18 16.91
CA PRO A 245 7.60 1.53 16.89
C PRO A 245 7.35 2.01 18.32
N LYS A 246 7.75 3.25 18.63
CA LYS A 246 7.45 3.89 19.93
C LYS A 246 5.97 4.23 20.09
N SER A 247 5.23 4.33 18.99
CA SER A 247 3.78 4.54 18.94
C SER A 247 3.19 3.89 17.68
N ALA A 248 1.90 3.56 17.69
CA ALA A 248 1.21 3.00 16.53
C ALA A 248 1.20 3.92 15.28
N THR A 249 1.56 5.20 15.45
CA THR A 249 1.60 6.21 14.39
C THR A 249 3.01 6.52 13.89
N ALA A 250 4.05 5.95 14.50
CA ALA A 250 5.42 6.15 14.06
C ALA A 250 5.62 5.57 12.66
N THR A 251 6.41 6.22 11.81
CA THR A 251 6.86 5.66 10.52
C THR A 251 8.26 5.07 10.72
N PRO A 252 8.61 3.94 10.09
CA PRO A 252 9.97 3.40 10.23
C PRO A 252 10.98 4.33 9.56
N GLU A 253 12.14 4.52 10.20
CA GLU A 253 13.20 5.35 9.64
C GLU A 253 14.06 4.54 8.67
N CYS A 254 13.58 4.36 7.44
CA CYS A 254 14.33 3.73 6.36
C CYS A 254 14.71 4.76 5.29
N ARG A 255 15.99 4.81 4.93
CA ARG A 255 16.53 5.80 3.96
C ARG A 255 17.38 5.12 2.91
N SER A 256 17.45 5.68 1.71
CA SER A 256 18.35 5.18 0.66
C SER A 256 19.81 5.34 1.09
N ASN A 257 20.62 4.32 0.83
CA ASN A 257 22.07 4.41 0.86
C ASN A 257 22.55 4.59 -0.59
N SER A 258 22.94 5.82 -0.94
CA SER A 258 23.59 6.15 -2.21
C SER A 258 24.98 5.52 -2.33
#